data_AF-A0AAE4RA66-F1
#
_entry.id   AF-A0AAE4RA66-F1
#
_cell.length_a   1.000
_cell.length_b   1.000
_cell.length_c   1.000
_cell.angle_alpha   90.00
_cell.angle_beta   90.00
_cell.angle_gamma   90.00
#
_symmetry.space_group_name_H-M   'P 1'
#
loop_
_entity.id
_entity.type
_entity.pdbx_description
1 polymer ?
#
loop_
_entity_poly.entity_id
_entity_poly.type
_entity_poly.pdbx_seq_one_letter_code
_entity_poly.pdbx_strand_id
1 'polypeptide(L)'
;MSDWIACVKAELEEKGLGVRLVEPDPDAIAAHLSSDGSGEVIVIDDLRKLLATKDCVDVLQRLRPVISRARGDGWRVLLLSTVPPDLYPTLAGSSILMDAHLLQGRPIDSASAEDYVRRAGVDREESVANIIKHSSGSRALLEAFTAIERTHTPGNQKKANAIRAERKVAHRVFDEIGPALCMWLDHWTFELGRSEVHERDILPNHILALRSAGVIAPAGEEKFVIFPFKNKSLWDEALGQYLESVVEPPASWADTVAELFSFERELRRDLRHELVESGLFVAALSPYAGRILDLARRDSVPAAGSLSEVRSPLDWLTLSDLLDIAGTNAPSVPDRQLCAYGKDEWTNLAREIVPIRNRIAHMRLAREGDFEVVRRCHRRWLRARARECGT
;
A
#
# COMPACT_ATOMS: atom_id res chain seq x y z
N MET A 1 23.16 -11.49 -10.20
CA MET A 1 22.74 -11.17 -11.58
C MET A 1 21.96 -12.36 -12.07
N SER A 2 20.67 -12.17 -12.24
CA SER A 2 19.71 -13.25 -12.31
C SER A 2 19.72 -13.91 -13.69
N ASP A 3 19.81 -15.24 -13.69
CA ASP A 3 19.88 -16.12 -14.87
C ASP A 3 18.84 -15.75 -15.96
N TRP A 4 17.70 -15.20 -15.55
CA TRP A 4 16.64 -14.77 -16.48
C TRP A 4 17.02 -13.62 -17.42
N ILE A 5 17.88 -12.66 -17.02
CA ILE A 5 18.29 -11.57 -17.93
C ILE A 5 19.15 -12.13 -19.07
N ALA A 6 20.03 -13.09 -18.73
CA ALA A 6 20.79 -13.82 -19.74
C ALA A 6 19.86 -14.63 -20.65
N CYS A 7 18.80 -15.25 -20.12
CA CYS A 7 17.78 -15.92 -20.94
C CYS A 7 17.04 -14.95 -21.87
N VAL A 8 16.58 -13.80 -21.38
CA VAL A 8 15.90 -12.79 -22.22
C VAL A 8 16.83 -12.28 -23.31
N LYS A 9 18.08 -12.00 -22.96
CA LYS A 9 19.11 -11.63 -23.94
C LYS A 9 19.29 -12.71 -25.00
N ALA A 10 19.49 -13.96 -24.59
CA ALA A 10 19.69 -15.08 -25.50
C ALA A 10 18.48 -15.31 -26.42
N GLU A 11 17.25 -15.20 -25.90
CA GLU A 11 16.02 -15.33 -26.68
C GLU A 11 15.92 -14.23 -27.76
N LEU A 12 16.23 -12.99 -27.40
CA LEU A 12 16.26 -11.86 -28.35
C LEU A 12 17.36 -12.03 -29.42
N GLU A 13 18.54 -12.49 -29.00
CA GLU A 13 19.67 -12.78 -29.90
C GLU A 13 19.35 -13.95 -30.85
N GLU A 14 18.63 -14.98 -30.40
CA GLU A 14 18.14 -16.09 -31.24
C GLU A 14 17.19 -15.59 -32.35
N LYS A 15 16.44 -14.50 -32.09
CA LYS A 15 15.61 -13.82 -33.11
C LYS A 15 16.40 -12.88 -34.03
N GLY A 16 17.74 -12.88 -33.93
CA GLY A 16 18.64 -12.06 -34.75
C GLY A 16 18.76 -10.61 -34.30
N LEU A 17 18.42 -10.29 -33.05
CA LEU A 17 18.52 -8.94 -32.51
C LEU A 17 19.83 -8.74 -31.73
N GLY A 18 20.56 -7.67 -32.00
CA GLY A 18 21.69 -7.26 -31.15
C GLY A 18 21.17 -6.68 -29.84
N VAL A 19 21.64 -7.18 -28.69
CA VAL A 19 21.15 -6.75 -27.36
C VAL A 19 22.26 -6.09 -26.56
N ARG A 20 22.01 -4.85 -26.10
CA ARG A 20 22.90 -4.11 -25.20
C ARG A 20 22.23 -3.88 -23.85
N LEU A 21 22.89 -4.34 -22.79
CA LEU A 21 22.50 -4.04 -21.42
C LEU A 21 23.12 -2.70 -21.04
N VAL A 22 22.29 -1.76 -20.57
CA VAL A 22 22.74 -0.41 -20.23
C VAL A 22 22.20 -0.03 -18.86
N GLU A 23 22.99 0.73 -18.11
CA GLU A 23 22.55 1.33 -16.86
C GLU A 23 21.42 2.35 -17.12
N PRO A 24 20.52 2.60 -16.15
CA PRO A 24 19.43 3.57 -16.28
C PRO A 24 19.93 5.02 -16.21
N ASP A 25 20.93 5.38 -17.03
CA ASP A 25 21.58 6.69 -17.07
C ASP A 25 21.49 7.28 -18.48
N PRO A 26 21.07 8.56 -18.64
CA PRO A 26 20.92 9.17 -19.97
C PRO A 26 22.22 9.23 -20.77
N ASP A 27 23.35 9.48 -20.10
CA ASP A 27 24.64 9.64 -20.77
C ASP A 27 25.20 8.28 -21.21
N ALA A 28 25.04 7.25 -20.37
CA ALA A 28 25.35 5.87 -20.73
C ALA A 28 24.53 5.40 -21.95
N ILE A 29 23.22 5.67 -21.95
CA ILE A 29 22.34 5.31 -23.07
C ILE A 29 22.73 6.09 -24.34
N ALA A 30 22.98 7.40 -24.24
CA ALA A 30 23.42 8.20 -25.37
C ALA A 30 24.75 7.70 -25.97
N ALA A 31 25.69 7.29 -25.13
CA ALA A 31 26.96 6.70 -25.58
C ALA A 31 26.72 5.41 -26.39
N HIS A 32 25.83 4.53 -25.94
CA HIS A 32 25.50 3.30 -26.65
C HIS A 32 24.73 3.52 -27.96
N LEU A 33 23.91 4.57 -28.03
CA LEU A 33 23.13 4.94 -29.20
C LEU A 33 23.94 5.58 -30.32
N SER A 34 25.17 6.01 -30.05
CA SER A 34 26.04 6.65 -31.06
C SER A 34 26.55 5.72 -32.17
N SER A 35 26.27 4.42 -32.09
CA SER A 35 26.60 3.45 -33.14
C SER A 35 25.44 3.26 -34.13
N ASP A 36 25.74 3.05 -35.42
CA ASP A 36 24.75 2.69 -36.45
C ASP A 36 24.18 1.27 -36.15
N GLY A 37 23.05 1.24 -35.44
CA GLY A 37 22.46 0.01 -34.89
C GLY A 37 20.99 -0.19 -35.27
N SER A 38 20.62 0.02 -36.53
CA SER A 38 19.23 -0.21 -36.96
C SER A 38 18.82 -1.67 -36.68
N GLY A 39 17.81 -1.87 -35.83
CA GLY A 39 17.35 -3.21 -35.43
C GLY A 39 17.94 -3.74 -34.12
N GLU A 40 18.75 -2.97 -33.40
CA GLU A 40 19.25 -3.34 -32.07
C GLU A 40 18.22 -3.06 -30.94
N VAL A 41 18.37 -3.79 -29.83
CA VAL A 41 17.58 -3.67 -28.60
C VAL A 41 18.46 -3.15 -27.47
N ILE A 42 18.04 -2.07 -26.84
CA ILE A 42 18.62 -1.59 -25.58
C ILE A 42 17.75 -2.10 -24.43
N VAL A 43 18.38 -2.80 -23.48
CA VAL A 43 17.77 -3.25 -22.25
C VAL A 43 18.30 -2.38 -21.13
N ILE A 44 17.41 -1.55 -20.56
CA ILE A 44 17.68 -0.75 -19.37
C ILE A 44 17.23 -1.58 -18.17
N ASP A 45 18.20 -2.13 -17.45
CA ASP A 45 17.95 -3.02 -16.34
C ASP A 45 17.82 -2.28 -15.00
N ASP A 46 17.04 -2.89 -14.11
CA ASP A 46 16.90 -2.47 -12.71
C ASP A 46 16.58 -0.98 -12.56
N LEU A 47 15.56 -0.52 -13.32
CA LEU A 47 15.08 0.86 -13.30
C LEU A 47 14.68 1.32 -11.88
N ARG A 48 14.34 0.36 -11.00
CA ARG A 48 14.07 0.56 -9.57
C ARG A 48 15.19 1.36 -8.89
N LYS A 49 16.46 1.17 -9.27
CA LYS A 49 17.60 1.90 -8.68
C LYS A 49 17.43 3.41 -8.72
N LEU A 50 16.72 3.93 -9.72
CA LEU A 50 16.45 5.36 -9.81
C LEU A 50 15.66 5.90 -8.62
N LEU A 51 14.77 5.10 -8.02
CA LEU A 51 13.99 5.53 -6.85
C LEU A 51 14.86 5.84 -5.63
N ALA A 52 16.06 5.24 -5.54
CA ALA A 52 17.00 5.51 -4.46
C ALA A 52 17.85 6.77 -4.70
N THR A 53 17.73 7.40 -5.88
CA THR A 53 18.51 8.58 -6.25
C THR A 53 17.71 9.86 -6.04
N LYS A 54 18.37 10.92 -5.56
CA LYS A 54 17.74 12.24 -5.39
C LYS A 54 17.32 12.87 -6.73
N ASP A 55 18.01 12.48 -7.80
CA ASP A 55 17.82 13.02 -9.14
C ASP A 55 16.90 12.15 -10.00
N CYS A 56 16.11 11.26 -9.39
CA CYS A 56 15.21 10.32 -10.09
C CYS A 56 14.33 11.04 -11.13
N VAL A 57 13.69 12.13 -10.72
CA VAL A 57 12.83 12.96 -11.57
C VAL A 57 13.61 13.50 -12.77
N ASP A 58 14.77 14.11 -12.51
CA ASP A 58 15.60 14.72 -13.55
C ASP A 58 16.18 13.69 -14.51
N VAL A 59 16.53 12.49 -14.01
CA VAL A 59 16.99 11.38 -14.84
C VAL A 59 15.86 10.90 -15.75
N LEU A 60 14.67 10.61 -15.21
CA LEU A 60 13.53 10.15 -16.02
C LEU A 60 13.11 11.19 -17.08
N GLN A 61 13.15 12.48 -16.74
CA GLN A 61 12.88 13.56 -17.69
C GLN A 61 13.91 13.63 -18.83
N ARG A 62 15.20 13.40 -18.52
CA ARG A 62 16.28 13.37 -19.51
C ARG A 62 16.30 12.09 -20.35
N LEU A 63 15.89 10.96 -19.79
CA LEU A 63 15.81 9.68 -20.49
C LEU A 63 14.80 9.73 -21.64
N ARG A 64 13.69 10.44 -21.48
CA ARG A 64 12.62 10.50 -22.48
C ARG A 64 13.08 10.98 -23.86
N PRO A 65 13.66 12.19 -24.04
CA PRO A 65 14.10 12.64 -25.36
C PRO A 65 15.19 11.74 -25.97
N VAL A 66 16.05 11.14 -25.14
CA VAL A 66 17.07 10.18 -25.59
C VAL A 66 16.42 8.94 -26.17
N ILE A 67 15.44 8.35 -25.46
CA ILE A 67 14.73 7.15 -25.91
C ILE A 67 13.79 7.45 -27.09
N SER A 68 13.18 8.63 -27.14
CA SER A 68 12.41 9.05 -28.32
C SER A 68 13.30 9.17 -29.57
N ARG A 69 14.52 9.71 -29.44
CA ARG A 69 15.49 9.77 -30.54
C ARG A 69 15.92 8.36 -30.97
N ALA A 70 16.29 7.51 -30.02
CA ALA A 70 16.64 6.11 -30.27
C ALA A 70 15.56 5.38 -31.08
N ARG A 71 14.29 5.53 -30.68
CA ARG A 71 13.15 4.94 -31.39
C ARG A 71 13.00 5.51 -32.81
N GLY A 72 13.26 6.80 -33.00
CA GLY A 72 13.29 7.46 -34.31
C GLY A 72 14.37 6.88 -35.23
N ASP A 73 15.50 6.48 -34.65
CA ASP A 73 16.62 5.84 -35.35
C ASP A 73 16.44 4.32 -35.53
N GLY A 74 15.29 3.77 -35.14
CA GLY A 74 14.92 2.36 -35.35
C GLY A 74 15.30 1.41 -34.22
N TRP A 75 15.78 1.91 -33.08
CA TRP A 75 16.07 1.10 -31.90
C TRP A 75 14.81 0.66 -31.16
N ARG A 76 14.88 -0.51 -30.53
CA ARG A 76 13.88 -0.98 -29.56
C ARG A 76 14.43 -0.80 -28.15
N VAL A 77 13.60 -0.33 -27.22
CA VAL A 77 14.01 -0.11 -25.83
C VAL A 77 13.12 -0.93 -24.91
N LEU A 78 13.75 -1.73 -24.05
CA LEU A 78 13.11 -2.51 -23.01
C LEU A 78 13.52 -1.94 -21.65
N LEU A 79 12.53 -1.53 -20.86
CA LEU A 79 12.72 -1.06 -19.49
C LEU A 79 12.35 -2.19 -18.54
N LEU A 80 13.28 -2.60 -17.67
CA LEU A 80 13.05 -3.63 -16.67
C LEU A 80 12.96 -3.00 -15.28
N SER A 81 11.86 -3.27 -14.59
CA SER A 81 11.60 -2.76 -13.24
C SER A 81 10.95 -3.87 -12.42
N THR A 82 11.38 -4.04 -11.17
CA THR A 82 10.70 -4.93 -10.21
C THR A 82 9.61 -4.21 -9.42
N VAL A 83 9.56 -2.88 -9.50
CA VAL A 83 8.54 -2.05 -8.85
C VAL A 83 7.46 -1.59 -9.84
N PRO A 84 6.21 -1.41 -9.40
CA PRO A 84 5.15 -0.93 -10.27
C PRO A 84 5.36 0.54 -10.70
N PRO A 85 4.81 0.97 -11.84
CA PRO A 85 4.99 2.33 -12.36
C PRO A 85 4.58 3.44 -11.39
N ASP A 86 3.58 3.19 -10.54
CA ASP A 86 3.04 4.20 -9.61
C ASP A 86 3.99 4.52 -8.44
N LEU A 87 5.05 3.73 -8.22
CA LEU A 87 6.09 4.08 -7.26
C LEU A 87 7.10 5.09 -7.81
N TYR A 88 7.11 5.33 -9.13
CA TYR A 88 7.95 6.38 -9.71
C TYR A 88 7.30 7.75 -9.52
N PRO A 89 8.10 8.80 -9.30
CA PRO A 89 7.57 10.14 -9.07
C PRO A 89 6.78 10.63 -10.27
N THR A 90 5.63 11.27 -10.00
CA THR A 90 4.82 11.91 -11.03
C THR A 90 5.63 13.04 -11.68
N LEU A 91 5.89 12.92 -12.98
CA LEU A 91 6.63 13.92 -13.74
C LEU A 91 5.67 14.99 -14.28
N ALA A 92 6.08 16.26 -14.23
CA ALA A 92 5.35 17.33 -14.91
C ALA A 92 5.44 17.13 -16.43
N GLY A 93 4.30 16.87 -17.08
CA GLY A 93 4.21 16.61 -18.52
C GLY A 93 4.12 15.12 -18.86
N SER A 94 4.61 14.73 -20.03
CA SER A 94 4.57 13.31 -20.43
C SER A 94 5.82 12.55 -19.98
N SER A 95 5.59 11.36 -19.42
CA SER A 95 6.58 10.49 -18.81
C SER A 95 6.90 9.31 -19.72
N ILE A 96 8.16 8.86 -19.74
CA ILE A 96 8.54 7.66 -20.47
C ILE A 96 7.76 6.41 -20.02
N LEU A 97 7.39 6.34 -18.74
CA LEU A 97 6.61 5.23 -18.20
C LEU A 97 5.17 5.23 -18.75
N MET A 98 4.63 6.40 -19.08
CA MET A 98 3.31 6.54 -19.71
C MET A 98 3.35 6.26 -21.21
N ASP A 99 4.50 6.54 -21.85
CA ASP A 99 4.74 6.26 -23.27
C ASP A 99 5.08 4.76 -23.52
N ALA A 100 5.39 4.01 -22.46
CA ALA A 100 5.80 2.61 -22.52
C ALA A 100 4.60 1.64 -22.60
N HIS A 101 4.77 0.55 -23.35
CA HIS A 101 3.84 -0.57 -23.28
C HIS A 101 4.22 -1.48 -22.11
N LEU A 102 3.32 -1.63 -21.15
CA LEU A 102 3.55 -2.44 -19.96
C LEU A 102 3.42 -3.93 -20.29
N LEU A 103 4.52 -4.66 -20.09
CA LEU A 103 4.54 -6.12 -20.20
C LEU A 103 4.61 -6.73 -18.81
N GLN A 104 3.65 -7.61 -18.51
CA GLN A 104 3.58 -8.31 -17.24
C GLN A 104 4.30 -9.66 -17.32
N GLY A 105 5.18 -9.90 -16.35
CA GLY A 105 5.74 -11.23 -16.11
C GLY A 105 4.63 -12.21 -15.74
N ARG A 106 4.50 -13.29 -16.51
CA ARG A 106 3.56 -14.37 -16.18
C ARG A 106 4.16 -15.33 -15.15
N PRO A 107 3.34 -15.90 -14.25
CA PRO A 107 3.76 -17.04 -13.44
C PRO A 107 4.34 -18.14 -14.34
N ILE A 108 5.36 -18.85 -13.85
CA ILE A 108 5.91 -19.99 -14.58
C ILE A 108 4.89 -21.13 -14.57
N ASP A 109 4.57 -21.69 -15.74
CA ASP A 109 3.70 -22.85 -15.83
C ASP A 109 4.41 -24.12 -15.35
N SER A 110 3.64 -25.16 -15.02
CA SER A 110 4.19 -26.39 -14.44
C SER A 110 5.21 -27.09 -15.34
N ALA A 111 5.04 -27.05 -16.67
CA ALA A 111 5.94 -27.74 -17.60
C ALA A 111 7.29 -27.01 -17.69
N SER A 112 7.26 -25.68 -17.82
CA SER A 112 8.46 -24.83 -17.77
C SER A 112 9.18 -24.93 -16.42
N ALA A 113 8.43 -25.01 -15.32
CA ALA A 113 8.98 -25.19 -13.98
C ALA A 113 9.65 -26.55 -13.82
N GLU A 114 9.04 -27.62 -14.33
CA GLU A 114 9.61 -28.97 -14.35
C GLU A 114 10.92 -29.03 -15.14
N ASP A 115 10.93 -28.51 -16.37
CA ASP A 115 12.12 -28.46 -17.21
C ASP A 115 13.27 -27.70 -16.52
N TYR A 116 12.97 -26.55 -15.91
CA TYR A 116 13.95 -25.79 -15.12
C TYR A 116 14.55 -26.63 -13.96
N VAL A 117 13.70 -27.27 -13.16
CA VAL A 117 14.12 -28.05 -11.99
C VAL A 117 14.98 -29.26 -12.41
N ARG A 118 14.60 -29.94 -13.50
CA ARG A 118 15.37 -31.09 -14.04
C ARG A 118 16.71 -30.66 -14.63
N ARG A 119 16.75 -29.57 -15.41
CA ARG A 119 18.02 -29.01 -15.93
C ARG A 119 18.98 -28.60 -14.83
N ALA A 120 18.45 -28.19 -13.68
CA ALA A 120 19.25 -27.87 -12.50
C ALA A 120 19.80 -29.12 -11.79
N GLY A 121 19.46 -30.34 -12.22
CA GLY A 121 19.98 -31.61 -11.70
C GLY A 121 19.16 -32.21 -10.55
N VAL A 122 17.85 -31.96 -10.50
CA VAL A 122 16.94 -32.61 -9.53
C VAL A 122 16.14 -33.71 -10.26
N ASP A 123 16.55 -34.97 -10.05
CA ASP A 123 15.98 -36.11 -10.79
C ASP A 123 14.83 -36.83 -10.06
N ARG A 124 14.72 -36.67 -8.74
CA ARG A 124 13.70 -37.36 -7.93
C ARG A 124 12.32 -36.75 -8.19
N GLU A 125 11.41 -37.54 -8.76
CA GLU A 125 10.03 -37.12 -9.10
C GLU A 125 9.28 -36.43 -7.95
N GLU A 126 9.37 -37.00 -6.74
CA GLU A 126 8.74 -36.41 -5.55
C GLU A 126 9.31 -35.02 -5.23
N SER A 127 10.62 -34.83 -5.37
CA SER A 127 11.28 -33.55 -5.15
C SER A 127 10.85 -32.51 -6.19
N VAL A 128 10.80 -32.90 -7.47
CA VAL A 128 10.33 -32.04 -8.57
C VAL A 128 8.90 -31.58 -8.31
N ALA A 129 7.98 -32.51 -8.06
CA ALA A 129 6.58 -32.22 -7.79
C ALA A 129 6.40 -31.31 -6.56
N ASN A 130 7.16 -31.57 -5.48
CA ASN A 130 7.12 -30.74 -4.28
C ASN A 130 7.62 -29.32 -4.53
N ILE A 131 8.73 -29.14 -5.26
CA ILE A 131 9.27 -27.82 -5.59
C ILE A 131 8.26 -27.02 -6.41
N ILE A 132 7.71 -27.61 -7.49
CA ILE A 132 6.72 -26.94 -8.35
C ILE A 132 5.50 -26.53 -7.53
N LYS A 133 4.92 -27.48 -6.78
CA LYS A 133 3.75 -27.24 -5.94
C LYS A 133 3.96 -26.12 -4.93
N HIS A 134 5.13 -26.07 -4.29
CA HIS A 134 5.42 -25.08 -3.26
C HIS A 134 5.85 -23.73 -3.81
N SER A 135 6.36 -23.66 -5.05
CA SER A 135 6.72 -22.40 -5.70
C SER A 135 5.51 -21.57 -6.16
N SER A 136 4.34 -22.20 -6.34
CA SER A 136 3.10 -21.55 -6.83
C SER A 136 3.32 -20.65 -8.06
N GLY A 137 4.21 -21.05 -8.98
CA GLY A 137 4.52 -20.26 -10.18
C GLY A 137 5.46 -19.06 -9.97
N SER A 138 5.97 -18.85 -8.75
CA SER A 138 7.02 -17.86 -8.46
C SER A 138 8.38 -18.37 -8.88
N ARG A 139 9.03 -17.68 -9.83
CA ARG A 139 10.40 -18.01 -10.28
C ARG A 139 11.41 -17.93 -9.13
N ALA A 140 11.31 -16.91 -8.27
CA ALA A 140 12.22 -16.73 -7.15
C ALA A 140 12.12 -17.88 -6.12
N LEU A 141 10.90 -18.36 -5.83
CA LEU A 141 10.72 -19.53 -4.96
C LEU A 141 11.18 -20.82 -5.64
N LEU A 142 10.91 -20.98 -6.93
CA LEU A 142 11.36 -22.13 -7.71
C LEU A 142 12.89 -22.24 -7.68
N GLU A 143 13.59 -21.15 -7.98
CA GLU A 143 15.06 -21.08 -7.93
C GLU A 143 15.59 -21.42 -6.53
N ALA A 144 15.01 -20.82 -5.49
CA ALA A 144 15.45 -21.02 -4.12
C ALA A 144 15.22 -22.46 -3.64
N PHE A 145 14.05 -23.05 -3.91
CA PHE A 145 13.73 -24.42 -3.49
C PHE A 145 14.55 -25.45 -4.27
N THR A 146 14.78 -25.24 -5.57
CA THR A 146 15.72 -26.06 -6.35
C THR A 146 17.13 -26.01 -5.78
N ALA A 147 17.63 -24.81 -5.46
CA ALA A 147 18.96 -24.67 -4.85
C ALA A 147 19.06 -25.39 -3.49
N ILE A 148 18.02 -25.30 -2.65
CA ILE A 148 17.96 -26.00 -1.36
C ILE A 148 17.93 -27.52 -1.55
N GLU A 149 17.15 -28.03 -2.52
CA GLU A 149 17.01 -29.45 -2.74
C GLU A 149 18.31 -30.11 -3.20
N ARG A 150 19.12 -29.38 -3.97
CA ARG A 150 20.47 -29.79 -4.39
C ARG A 150 21.48 -29.85 -3.25
N THR A 151 21.19 -29.26 -2.08
CA THR A 151 22.07 -29.39 -0.92
C THR A 151 21.98 -30.78 -0.29
N HIS A 152 23.11 -31.31 0.18
CA HIS A 152 23.18 -32.56 0.94
C HIS A 152 22.79 -32.38 2.42
N THR A 153 21.78 -31.57 2.70
CA THR A 153 21.30 -31.32 4.07
C THR A 153 20.14 -32.24 4.46
N PRO A 154 19.99 -32.60 5.75
CA PRO A 154 18.85 -33.40 6.23
C PRO A 154 17.49 -32.71 5.94
N GLY A 155 16.42 -33.50 5.80
CA GLY A 155 15.09 -32.99 5.43
C GLY A 155 14.55 -31.89 6.35
N ASN A 156 14.77 -31.99 7.66
CA ASN A 156 14.36 -30.95 8.61
C ASN A 156 15.09 -29.61 8.36
N GLN A 157 16.37 -29.67 7.99
CA GLN A 157 17.16 -28.48 7.68
C GLN A 157 16.75 -27.88 6.33
N LYS A 158 16.45 -28.71 5.32
CA LYS A 158 15.86 -28.27 4.05
C LYS A 158 14.55 -27.51 4.26
N LYS A 159 13.65 -28.06 5.10
CA LYS A 159 12.38 -27.39 5.45
C LYS A 159 12.61 -26.03 6.11
N ALA A 160 13.53 -25.95 7.08
CA ALA A 160 13.87 -24.68 7.73
C ALA A 160 14.47 -23.66 6.74
N ASN A 161 15.34 -24.11 5.84
CA ASN A 161 15.92 -23.28 4.78
C ASN A 161 14.85 -22.80 3.80
N ALA A 162 13.88 -23.64 3.44
CA ALA A 162 12.77 -23.29 2.56
C ALA A 162 11.88 -22.21 3.18
N ILE A 163 11.51 -22.35 4.46
CA ILE A 163 10.75 -21.32 5.20
C ILE A 163 11.51 -19.99 5.23
N ARG A 164 12.83 -20.02 5.46
CA ARG A 164 13.67 -18.82 5.46
C ARG A 164 13.73 -18.17 4.07
N ALA A 165 13.87 -18.97 3.02
CA ALA A 165 13.90 -18.49 1.65
C ALA A 165 12.55 -17.87 1.24
N GLU A 166 11.43 -18.53 1.58
CA GLU A 166 10.08 -18.02 1.34
C GLU A 166 9.85 -16.67 2.03
N ARG A 167 10.23 -16.56 3.31
CA ARG A 167 10.17 -15.29 4.05
C ARG A 167 10.99 -14.19 3.40
N LYS A 168 12.21 -14.50 2.95
CA LYS A 168 13.06 -13.54 2.24
C LYS A 168 12.43 -13.06 0.93
N VAL A 169 11.78 -13.97 0.19
CA VAL A 169 11.04 -13.60 -1.03
C VAL A 169 9.84 -12.74 -0.68
N ALA A 170 9.05 -13.09 0.34
CA ALA A 170 7.90 -12.30 0.77
C ALA A 170 8.29 -10.86 1.15
N HIS A 171 9.33 -10.68 1.97
CA HIS A 171 9.82 -9.33 2.32
C HIS A 171 10.27 -8.54 1.09
N ARG A 172 11.01 -9.17 0.17
CA ARG A 172 11.44 -8.51 -1.07
C ARG A 172 10.23 -8.08 -1.90
N VAL A 173 9.21 -8.93 -2.01
CA VAL A 173 8.00 -8.61 -2.75
C VAL A 173 7.27 -7.42 -2.12
N PHE A 174 7.13 -7.37 -0.80
CA PHE A 174 6.49 -6.24 -0.11
C PHE A 174 7.27 -4.93 -0.24
N ASP A 175 8.60 -5.01 -0.17
CA ASP A 175 9.50 -3.90 -0.46
C ASP A 175 9.41 -3.42 -1.91
N GLU A 176 9.20 -4.32 -2.88
CA GLU A 176 9.06 -3.99 -4.30
C GLU A 176 7.69 -3.39 -4.66
N ILE A 177 6.58 -3.89 -4.09
CA ILE A 177 5.25 -3.32 -4.35
C ILE A 177 5.00 -2.03 -3.57
N GLY A 178 5.75 -1.80 -2.50
CA GLY A 178 5.73 -0.58 -1.72
C GLY A 178 4.60 -0.47 -0.69
N PRO A 179 4.68 0.54 0.20
CA PRO A 179 3.82 0.67 1.37
C PRO A 179 2.34 0.87 1.03
N ALA A 180 2.02 1.56 -0.07
CA ALA A 180 0.63 1.81 -0.45
C ALA A 180 -0.14 0.51 -0.76
N LEU A 181 0.44 -0.37 -1.57
CA LEU A 181 -0.16 -1.67 -1.89
C LEU A 181 -0.12 -2.62 -0.69
N CYS A 182 0.90 -2.57 0.15
CA CYS A 182 0.93 -3.31 1.41
C CYS A 182 -0.17 -2.86 2.39
N MET A 183 -0.47 -1.57 2.47
CA MET A 183 -1.58 -1.05 3.28
C MET A 183 -2.94 -1.44 2.73
N TRP A 184 -3.05 -1.56 1.40
CA TRP A 184 -4.23 -2.13 0.77
C TRP A 184 -4.38 -3.61 1.14
N LEU A 185 -3.30 -4.40 1.09
CA LEU A 185 -3.32 -5.80 1.52
C LEU A 185 -3.67 -5.94 3.01
N ASP A 186 -3.12 -5.11 3.89
CA ASP A 186 -3.41 -5.08 5.34
C ASP A 186 -4.91 -4.89 5.62
N HIS A 187 -5.55 -3.97 4.89
CA HIS A 187 -6.98 -3.74 5.01
C HIS A 187 -7.79 -5.03 4.75
N TRP A 188 -7.52 -5.69 3.63
CA TRP A 188 -8.29 -6.86 3.25
C TRP A 188 -7.99 -8.08 4.12
N THR A 189 -6.72 -8.27 4.46
CA THR A 189 -6.25 -9.46 5.19
C THR A 189 -6.51 -9.38 6.69
N PHE A 190 -6.14 -8.27 7.33
CA PHE A 190 -6.21 -8.14 8.79
C PHE A 190 -7.48 -7.45 9.26
N GLU A 191 -7.95 -6.40 8.60
CA GLU A 191 -9.14 -5.67 9.08
C GLU A 191 -10.44 -6.30 8.65
N LEU A 192 -10.53 -6.72 7.39
CA LEU A 192 -11.73 -7.38 6.86
C LEU A 192 -11.70 -8.90 7.03
N GLY A 193 -10.54 -9.49 7.37
CA GLY A 193 -10.38 -10.93 7.55
C GLY A 193 -10.66 -11.74 6.29
N ARG A 194 -10.47 -11.14 5.10
CA ARG A 194 -10.79 -11.77 3.81
C ARG A 194 -9.57 -12.41 3.19
N SER A 195 -9.76 -13.61 2.64
CA SER A 195 -8.78 -14.29 1.78
C SER A 195 -9.05 -14.07 0.29
N GLU A 196 -10.22 -13.52 -0.05
CA GLU A 196 -10.65 -13.28 -1.42
C GLU A 196 -11.23 -11.87 -1.58
N VAL A 197 -11.02 -11.31 -2.76
CA VAL A 197 -11.43 -9.96 -3.13
C VAL A 197 -12.00 -9.97 -4.54
N HIS A 198 -13.03 -9.17 -4.78
CA HIS A 198 -13.65 -9.04 -6.09
C HIS A 198 -12.85 -8.07 -6.95
N GLU A 199 -12.73 -8.34 -8.25
CA GLU A 199 -11.98 -7.51 -9.21
C GLU A 199 -12.43 -6.04 -9.18
N ARG A 200 -13.73 -5.78 -9.08
CA ARG A 200 -14.32 -4.43 -8.99
C ARG A 200 -13.91 -3.64 -7.74
N ASP A 201 -13.44 -4.33 -6.70
CA ASP A 201 -13.01 -3.72 -5.44
C ASP A 201 -11.50 -3.38 -5.47
N ILE A 202 -10.82 -3.65 -6.59
CA ILE A 202 -9.39 -3.39 -6.80
C ILE A 202 -9.24 -2.41 -7.96
N LEU A 203 -8.40 -1.39 -7.78
CA LEU A 203 -8.06 -0.49 -8.88
C LEU A 203 -7.28 -1.26 -9.98
N PRO A 204 -7.49 -0.98 -11.28
CA PRO A 204 -6.85 -1.74 -12.36
C PRO A 204 -5.31 -1.78 -12.29
N ASN A 205 -4.69 -0.66 -11.92
CA ASN A 205 -3.24 -0.56 -11.69
C ASN A 205 -2.78 -1.44 -10.51
N HIS A 206 -3.58 -1.51 -9.44
CA HIS A 206 -3.29 -2.39 -8.29
C HIS A 206 -3.39 -3.86 -8.70
N ILE A 207 -4.39 -4.25 -9.50
CA ILE A 207 -4.50 -5.62 -10.02
C ILE A 207 -3.21 -5.99 -10.76
N LEU A 208 -2.75 -5.12 -11.66
CA LEU A 208 -1.54 -5.35 -12.44
C LEU A 208 -0.33 -5.56 -11.51
N ALA A 209 -0.10 -4.64 -10.56
CA ALA A 209 1.03 -4.70 -9.64
C ALA A 209 0.98 -5.94 -8.74
N LEU A 210 -0.15 -6.19 -8.08
CA LEU A 210 -0.35 -7.29 -7.15
C LEU A 210 -0.26 -8.66 -7.85
N ARG A 211 -0.80 -8.79 -9.06
CA ARG A 211 -0.67 -10.03 -9.85
C ARG A 211 0.76 -10.25 -10.32
N SER A 212 1.45 -9.19 -10.74
CA SER A 212 2.86 -9.28 -11.19
C SER A 212 3.79 -9.70 -10.05
N ALA A 213 3.49 -9.22 -8.84
CA ALA A 213 4.17 -9.61 -7.61
C ALA A 213 3.80 -11.03 -7.12
N GLY A 214 2.77 -11.66 -7.71
CA GLY A 214 2.28 -12.98 -7.30
C GLY A 214 1.55 -13.01 -5.96
N VAL A 215 1.25 -11.85 -5.36
CA VAL A 215 0.56 -11.77 -4.06
C VAL A 215 -0.95 -11.95 -4.18
N ILE A 216 -1.50 -11.91 -5.41
CA ILE A 216 -2.87 -12.33 -5.71
C ILE A 216 -2.90 -13.26 -6.93
N ALA A 217 -3.85 -14.19 -6.95
CA ALA A 217 -4.10 -15.05 -8.11
C ALA A 217 -5.60 -15.19 -8.40
N PRO A 218 -6.03 -15.45 -9.65
CA PRO A 218 -7.42 -15.70 -9.96
C PRO A 218 -7.97 -16.90 -9.17
N ALA A 219 -9.14 -16.75 -8.56
CA ALA A 219 -9.83 -17.79 -7.79
C ALA A 219 -11.17 -18.23 -8.40
N GLY A 220 -11.61 -17.58 -9.48
CA GLY A 220 -12.89 -17.80 -10.16
C GLY A 220 -13.23 -16.61 -11.05
N GLU A 221 -14.49 -16.51 -11.48
CA GLU A 221 -14.98 -15.34 -12.22
C GLU A 221 -14.86 -14.08 -11.34
N GLU A 222 -14.12 -13.10 -11.84
CA GLU A 222 -13.95 -11.77 -11.23
C GLU A 222 -13.46 -11.77 -9.77
N LYS A 223 -12.77 -12.82 -9.33
CA LYS A 223 -12.24 -12.93 -7.96
C LYS A 223 -10.76 -13.24 -7.93
N PHE A 224 -10.09 -12.68 -6.94
CA PHE A 224 -8.70 -12.97 -6.62
C PHE A 224 -8.56 -13.52 -5.22
N VAL A 225 -7.76 -14.57 -5.05
CA VAL A 225 -7.26 -15.04 -3.75
C VAL A 225 -6.02 -14.22 -3.38
N ILE A 226 -5.98 -13.76 -2.13
CA ILE A 226 -4.83 -13.06 -1.55
C ILE A 226 -3.89 -14.08 -0.93
N PHE A 227 -2.60 -13.96 -1.25
CA PHE A 227 -1.53 -14.88 -0.88
C PHE A 227 -1.84 -16.32 -1.31
N PRO A 228 -1.77 -16.63 -2.63
CA PRO A 228 -2.04 -17.96 -3.20
C PRO A 228 -0.94 -19.00 -2.89
N PHE A 229 -0.32 -18.87 -1.72
CA PHE A 229 0.78 -19.70 -1.25
C PHE A 229 0.29 -20.66 -0.18
N LYS A 230 0.86 -21.86 -0.15
CA LYS A 230 0.50 -22.89 0.83
C LYS A 230 0.72 -22.41 2.28
N ASN A 231 1.70 -21.52 2.49
CA ASN A 231 2.06 -21.00 3.80
C ASN A 231 1.54 -19.58 4.01
N LYS A 232 0.23 -19.37 3.83
CA LYS A 232 -0.40 -18.03 3.93
C LYS A 232 0.01 -17.26 5.19
N SER A 233 0.04 -17.92 6.35
CA SER A 233 0.40 -17.27 7.62
C SER A 233 1.81 -16.68 7.63
N LEU A 234 2.75 -17.24 6.86
CA LEU A 234 4.09 -16.68 6.71
C LEU A 234 4.05 -15.37 5.91
N TRP A 235 3.21 -15.30 4.88
CA TRP A 235 3.02 -14.08 4.08
C TRP A 235 2.28 -13.00 4.86
N ASP A 236 1.27 -13.38 5.65
CA ASP A 236 0.61 -12.48 6.61
C ASP A 236 1.65 -11.91 7.60
N GLU A 237 2.46 -12.77 8.23
CA GLU A 237 3.51 -12.32 9.17
C GLU A 237 4.55 -11.40 8.50
N ALA A 238 4.98 -11.74 7.28
CA ALA A 238 5.93 -10.92 6.52
C ALA A 238 5.35 -9.57 6.10
N LEU A 239 4.03 -9.50 5.81
CA LEU A 239 3.34 -8.23 5.53
C LEU A 239 3.32 -7.35 6.78
N GLY A 240 2.96 -7.91 7.94
CA GLY A 240 2.95 -7.20 9.21
C GLY A 240 4.34 -6.65 9.56
N GLN A 241 5.37 -7.50 9.48
CA GLN A 241 6.76 -7.10 9.71
C GLN A 241 7.24 -6.01 8.74
N TYR A 242 6.85 -6.09 7.47
CA TYR A 242 7.17 -5.05 6.51
C TYR A 242 6.52 -3.72 6.90
N LEU A 243 5.22 -3.71 7.19
CA LEU A 243 4.49 -2.49 7.57
C LEU A 243 5.03 -1.85 8.85
N GLU A 244 5.41 -2.66 9.84
CA GLU A 244 6.07 -2.18 11.07
C GLU A 244 7.46 -1.57 10.80
N SER A 245 8.13 -1.99 9.72
CA SER A 245 9.44 -1.45 9.34
C SER A 245 9.37 -0.14 8.55
N VAL A 246 8.19 0.24 8.04
CA VAL A 246 8.01 1.48 7.29
C VAL A 246 8.01 2.67 8.25
N VAL A 247 9.08 3.46 8.22
CA VAL A 247 9.26 4.64 9.07
C VAL A 247 8.76 5.92 8.40
N GLU A 248 8.85 5.98 7.07
CA GLU A 248 8.46 7.18 6.32
C GLU A 248 6.93 7.26 6.17
N PRO A 249 6.30 8.36 6.59
CA PRO A 249 4.86 8.52 6.44
C PRO A 249 4.49 8.66 4.95
N PRO A 250 3.32 8.16 4.51
CA PRO A 250 2.83 8.40 3.16
C PRO A 250 2.70 9.89 2.86
N ALA A 251 2.80 10.29 1.59
CA ALA A 251 2.73 11.71 1.19
C ALA A 251 1.45 12.42 1.69
N SER A 252 0.32 11.70 1.73
CA SER A 252 -0.98 12.22 2.20
C SER A 252 -1.13 12.28 3.72
N TRP A 253 -0.15 11.78 4.50
CA TRP A 253 -0.26 11.67 5.94
C TRP A 253 -0.42 13.02 6.63
N ALA A 254 0.44 13.98 6.30
CA ALA A 254 0.42 15.31 6.89
C ALA A 254 -0.92 16.02 6.64
N ASP A 255 -1.42 15.94 5.40
CA ASP A 255 -2.71 16.50 5.02
C ASP A 255 -3.87 15.81 5.74
N THR A 256 -3.83 14.49 5.87
CA THR A 256 -4.85 13.72 6.61
C THR A 256 -4.89 14.11 8.08
N VAL A 257 -3.73 14.25 8.73
CA VAL A 257 -3.62 14.65 10.13
C VAL A 257 -4.10 16.09 10.32
N ALA A 258 -3.70 17.01 9.45
CA ALA A 258 -4.11 18.42 9.52
C ALA A 258 -5.63 18.58 9.33
N GLU A 259 -6.22 17.85 8.39
CA GLU A 259 -7.67 17.87 8.16
C GLU A 259 -8.44 17.25 9.33
N LEU A 260 -7.97 16.11 9.87
CA LEU A 260 -8.55 15.50 11.06
C LEU A 260 -8.49 16.45 12.26
N PHE A 261 -7.33 17.07 12.49
CA PHE A 261 -7.16 18.03 13.57
C PHE A 261 -8.16 19.19 13.47
N SER A 262 -8.30 19.75 12.27
CA SER A 262 -9.26 20.84 12.00
C SER A 262 -10.69 20.39 12.28
N PHE A 263 -11.09 19.25 11.71
CA PHE A 263 -12.41 18.66 11.94
C PHE A 263 -12.69 18.42 13.43
N GLU A 264 -11.77 17.78 14.16
CA GLU A 264 -11.98 17.49 15.59
C GLU A 264 -12.05 18.78 16.43
N ARG A 265 -11.25 19.81 16.10
CA ARG A 265 -11.27 21.09 16.83
C ARG A 265 -12.57 21.84 16.63
N GLU A 266 -13.08 21.86 15.40
CA GLU A 266 -14.38 22.46 15.10
C GLU A 266 -15.51 21.69 15.78
N LEU A 267 -15.51 20.36 15.66
CA LEU A 267 -16.49 19.51 16.33
C LEU A 267 -16.53 19.78 17.84
N ARG A 268 -15.38 19.83 18.52
CA ARG A 268 -15.33 20.14 19.97
C ARG A 268 -15.90 21.51 20.29
N ARG A 269 -15.55 22.54 19.52
CA ARG A 269 -16.04 23.91 19.72
C ARG A 269 -17.57 23.95 19.60
N ASP A 270 -18.08 23.36 18.54
CA ASP A 270 -19.49 23.48 18.17
C ASP A 270 -20.35 22.59 19.06
N LEU A 271 -19.91 21.36 19.33
CA LEU A 271 -20.58 20.47 20.28
C LEU A 271 -20.65 21.09 21.68
N ARG A 272 -19.58 21.75 22.14
CA ARG A 272 -19.60 22.49 23.42
C ARG A 272 -20.67 23.57 23.41
N HIS A 273 -20.71 24.38 22.36
CA HIS A 273 -21.67 25.47 22.23
C HIS A 273 -23.10 24.95 22.31
N GLU A 274 -23.46 23.99 21.46
CA GLU A 274 -24.81 23.44 21.40
C GLU A 274 -25.24 22.74 22.70
N LEU A 275 -24.35 21.96 23.31
CA LEU A 275 -24.64 21.29 24.59
C LEU A 275 -24.87 22.29 25.73
N VAL A 276 -24.15 23.43 25.72
CA VAL A 276 -24.33 24.49 26.71
C VAL A 276 -25.64 25.24 26.46
N GLU A 277 -25.92 25.64 25.22
CA GLU A 277 -27.18 26.31 24.87
C GLU A 277 -28.40 25.44 25.19
N SER A 278 -28.28 24.13 24.98
CA SER A 278 -29.34 23.15 25.28
C SER A 278 -29.42 22.75 26.75
N GLY A 279 -28.51 23.21 27.62
CA GLY A 279 -28.46 22.81 29.03
C GLY A 279 -28.08 21.34 29.27
N LEU A 280 -27.59 20.64 28.25
CA LEU A 280 -27.25 19.21 28.29
C LEU A 280 -25.80 18.94 28.68
N PHE A 281 -24.93 19.95 28.69
CA PHE A 281 -23.48 19.78 28.82
C PHE A 281 -23.03 18.91 29.99
N VAL A 282 -23.56 19.13 31.19
CA VAL A 282 -23.18 18.34 32.39
C VAL A 282 -23.69 16.91 32.28
N ALA A 283 -24.94 16.72 31.85
CA ALA A 283 -25.55 15.40 31.71
C ALA A 283 -24.84 14.56 30.64
N ALA A 284 -24.52 15.17 29.50
CA ALA A 284 -23.82 14.53 28.39
C ALA A 284 -22.40 14.07 28.75
N LEU A 285 -21.72 14.79 29.66
CA LEU A 285 -20.36 14.45 30.12
C LEU A 285 -20.32 13.51 31.32
N SER A 286 -21.43 13.34 32.03
CA SER A 286 -21.49 12.51 33.24
C SER A 286 -20.92 11.09 33.05
N PRO A 287 -21.20 10.36 31.95
CA PRO A 287 -20.64 9.02 31.73
C PRO A 287 -19.10 9.01 31.62
N TYR A 288 -18.50 10.14 31.27
CA TYR A 288 -17.08 10.27 30.96
C TYR A 288 -16.28 10.98 32.06
N ALA A 289 -16.94 11.46 33.12
CA ALA A 289 -16.36 12.35 34.11
C ALA A 289 -15.10 11.78 34.78
N GLY A 290 -15.14 10.50 35.20
CA GLY A 290 -13.99 9.84 35.83
C GLY A 290 -12.77 9.81 34.92
N ARG A 291 -12.93 9.36 33.67
CA ARG A 291 -11.85 9.30 32.69
C ARG A 291 -11.28 10.68 32.37
N ILE A 292 -12.13 11.69 32.19
CA ILE A 292 -11.70 13.08 31.94
C ILE A 292 -10.86 13.59 33.11
N LEU A 293 -11.33 13.42 34.35
CA LEU A 293 -10.60 13.88 35.54
C LEU A 293 -9.27 13.15 35.71
N ASP A 294 -9.24 11.84 35.49
CA ASP A 294 -8.02 11.04 35.61
C ASP A 294 -6.95 11.48 34.59
N LEU A 295 -7.36 11.72 33.33
CA LEU A 295 -6.44 12.22 32.31
C LEU A 295 -5.99 13.66 32.61
N ALA A 296 -6.92 14.55 32.98
CA ALA A 296 -6.61 15.94 33.32
C ALA A 296 -5.64 16.04 34.49
N ARG A 297 -5.83 15.23 35.54
CA ARG A 297 -4.95 15.20 36.72
C ARG A 297 -3.55 14.73 36.41
N ARG A 298 -3.41 13.77 35.50
CA ARG A 298 -2.10 13.23 35.10
C ARG A 298 -1.28 14.20 34.27
N ASP A 299 -1.94 15.08 33.51
CA ASP A 299 -1.27 15.90 32.51
C ASP A 299 -1.16 17.39 32.91
N SER A 300 -2.27 18.05 33.26
CA SER A 300 -2.26 19.53 33.41
C SER A 300 -2.99 20.10 34.64
N VAL A 301 -3.86 19.35 35.32
CA VAL A 301 -4.68 19.84 36.44
C VAL A 301 -4.71 18.83 37.60
N PRO A 302 -3.59 18.58 38.31
CA PRO A 302 -3.45 17.50 39.30
C PRO A 302 -4.42 17.59 40.48
N ALA A 303 -4.89 18.78 40.82
CA ALA A 303 -5.80 19.02 41.94
C ALA A 303 -7.30 18.99 41.56
N ALA A 304 -7.66 18.79 40.29
CA ALA A 304 -9.05 18.90 39.83
C ALA A 304 -9.98 17.93 40.59
N GLY A 305 -10.88 18.42 41.43
CA GLY A 305 -11.88 17.63 42.16
C GLY A 305 -13.12 17.32 41.34
N SER A 306 -13.43 18.18 40.37
CA SER A 306 -14.69 18.18 39.61
C SER A 306 -14.49 18.64 38.16
N LEU A 307 -15.44 18.33 37.26
CA LEU A 307 -15.37 18.74 35.85
C LEU A 307 -15.37 20.26 35.66
N SER A 308 -15.94 21.03 36.59
CA SER A 308 -15.92 22.49 36.57
C SER A 308 -14.52 23.09 36.75
N GLU A 309 -13.58 22.33 37.32
CA GLU A 309 -12.18 22.76 37.49
C GLU A 309 -11.33 22.47 36.24
N VAL A 310 -11.88 21.74 35.26
CA VAL A 310 -11.23 21.43 33.99
C VAL A 310 -11.68 22.44 32.93
N ARG A 311 -10.74 23.23 32.40
CA ARG A 311 -11.02 24.31 31.40
C ARG A 311 -11.85 23.84 30.20
N SER A 312 -11.51 22.69 29.65
CA SER A 312 -12.14 22.11 28.47
C SER A 312 -12.29 20.60 28.62
N PRO A 313 -13.39 20.11 29.23
CA PRO A 313 -13.60 18.68 29.43
C PRO A 313 -13.59 17.86 28.13
N LEU A 314 -14.08 18.42 27.02
CA LEU A 314 -14.10 17.78 25.69
C LEU A 314 -12.70 17.57 25.08
N ASP A 315 -11.68 18.31 25.51
CA ASP A 315 -10.31 18.14 25.00
C ASP A 315 -9.69 16.80 25.47
N TRP A 316 -10.25 16.18 26.51
CA TRP A 316 -9.83 14.89 27.07
C TRP A 316 -10.55 13.68 26.47
N LEU A 317 -11.42 13.92 25.49
CA LEU A 317 -12.22 12.91 24.83
C LEU A 317 -11.66 12.58 23.45
N THR A 318 -11.72 11.30 23.09
CA THR A 318 -11.38 10.83 21.75
C THR A 318 -12.47 11.24 20.77
N LEU A 319 -12.16 11.21 19.47
CA LEU A 319 -13.17 11.48 18.45
C LEU A 319 -14.40 10.56 18.55
N SER A 320 -14.18 9.27 18.85
CA SER A 320 -15.28 8.32 19.04
C SER A 320 -16.22 8.76 20.16
N ASP A 321 -15.68 9.24 21.29
CA ASP A 321 -16.48 9.71 22.42
C ASP A 321 -17.28 10.97 22.06
N LEU A 322 -16.68 11.91 21.31
CA LEU A 322 -17.35 13.13 20.87
C LEU A 322 -18.53 12.81 19.95
N LEU A 323 -18.34 11.90 18.99
CA LEU A 323 -19.39 11.48 18.07
C LEU A 323 -20.48 10.67 18.78
N ASP A 324 -20.13 9.88 19.80
CA ASP A 324 -21.11 9.16 20.63
C ASP A 324 -21.95 10.11 21.49
N ILE A 325 -21.31 11.11 22.12
CA ILE A 325 -22.03 12.18 22.84
C ILE A 325 -23.00 12.88 21.87
N ALA A 326 -22.52 13.26 20.69
CA ALA A 326 -23.34 13.95 19.72
C ALA A 326 -24.53 13.09 19.25
N GLY A 327 -24.29 11.83 18.89
CA GLY A 327 -25.32 10.90 18.42
C GLY A 327 -26.35 10.52 19.49
N THR A 328 -25.91 10.33 20.74
CA THR A 328 -26.79 9.97 21.87
C THR A 328 -27.71 11.12 22.27
N ASN A 329 -27.21 12.36 22.21
CA ASN A 329 -27.97 13.55 22.62
C ASN A 329 -28.73 14.22 21.45
N ALA A 330 -28.46 13.84 20.19
CA ALA A 330 -29.18 14.38 19.03
C ALA A 330 -30.72 14.29 19.14
N PRO A 331 -31.34 13.18 19.64
CA PRO A 331 -32.79 13.11 19.80
C PRO A 331 -33.35 14.04 20.87
N SER A 332 -32.52 14.51 21.81
CA SER A 332 -32.93 15.39 22.91
C SER A 332 -33.06 16.85 22.50
N VAL A 333 -32.75 17.19 21.23
CA VAL A 333 -32.89 18.53 20.66
C VAL A 333 -33.78 18.44 19.40
N PRO A 334 -35.11 18.30 19.53
CA PRO A 334 -35.99 17.89 18.42
C PRO A 334 -36.04 18.90 17.26
N ASP A 335 -36.00 20.20 17.57
CA ASP A 335 -36.26 21.27 16.59
C ASP A 335 -35.00 21.71 15.82
N ARG A 336 -33.80 21.44 16.35
CA ARG A 336 -32.53 21.81 15.72
C ARG A 336 -31.67 20.61 15.30
N GLN A 337 -31.84 19.45 15.96
CA GLN A 337 -30.86 18.36 15.98
C GLN A 337 -29.50 18.85 16.51
N LEU A 338 -28.75 17.99 17.21
CA LEU A 338 -27.47 18.42 17.79
C LEU A 338 -26.43 18.62 16.67
N CYS A 339 -26.11 19.89 16.38
CA CYS A 339 -25.28 20.34 15.27
C CYS A 339 -25.81 19.93 13.88
N ALA A 340 -27.13 19.93 13.66
CA ALA A 340 -27.79 19.58 12.40
C ALA A 340 -27.54 18.15 11.88
N TYR A 341 -27.25 17.23 12.80
CA TYR A 341 -27.13 15.81 12.50
C TYR A 341 -28.11 14.99 13.35
N GLY A 342 -28.84 14.09 12.69
CA GLY A 342 -29.56 13.01 13.35
C GLY A 342 -28.62 11.89 13.84
N LYS A 343 -29.16 10.99 14.68
CA LYS A 343 -28.40 9.85 15.23
C LYS A 343 -27.76 8.96 14.15
N ASP A 344 -28.50 8.67 13.08
CA ASP A 344 -28.00 7.83 11.98
C ASP A 344 -26.88 8.51 11.20
N GLU A 345 -26.95 9.83 11.04
CA GLU A 345 -25.93 10.60 10.34
C GLU A 345 -24.64 10.67 11.16
N TRP A 346 -24.73 10.84 12.48
CA TRP A 346 -23.60 10.72 13.40
C TRP A 346 -22.97 9.32 13.34
N THR A 347 -23.79 8.28 13.33
CA THR A 347 -23.32 6.89 13.23
C THR A 347 -22.58 6.64 11.91
N ASN A 348 -23.11 7.15 10.81
CA ASN A 348 -22.45 7.06 9.49
C ASN A 348 -21.13 7.84 9.47
N LEU A 349 -21.11 9.05 10.03
CA LEU A 349 -19.90 9.86 10.14
C LEU A 349 -18.82 9.13 10.96
N ALA A 350 -19.19 8.55 12.09
CA ALA A 350 -18.29 7.77 12.94
C ALA A 350 -17.72 6.54 12.22
N ARG A 351 -18.56 5.80 11.48
CA ARG A 351 -18.13 4.63 10.70
C ARG A 351 -17.07 4.99 9.66
N GLU A 352 -17.17 6.18 9.06
CA GLU A 352 -16.21 6.67 8.07
C GLU A 352 -14.90 7.17 8.70
N ILE A 353 -14.98 8.01 9.75
CA ILE A 353 -13.81 8.79 10.21
C ILE A 353 -13.03 8.14 11.36
N VAL A 354 -13.70 7.40 12.26
CA VAL A 354 -13.06 6.81 13.44
C VAL A 354 -11.95 5.81 13.07
N PRO A 355 -12.12 4.92 12.07
CA PRO A 355 -11.05 4.00 11.68
C PRO A 355 -9.79 4.72 11.17
N ILE A 356 -9.94 5.87 10.51
CA ILE A 356 -8.83 6.68 10.01
C ILE A 356 -8.12 7.34 11.19
N ARG A 357 -8.87 7.99 12.09
CA ARG A 357 -8.35 8.61 13.30
C ARG A 357 -7.60 7.60 14.17
N ASN A 358 -8.15 6.40 14.35
CA ASN A 358 -7.52 5.36 15.17
C ASN A 358 -6.19 4.88 14.58
N ARG A 359 -6.12 4.68 13.25
CA ARG A 359 -4.84 4.36 12.60
C ARG A 359 -3.79 5.44 12.85
N ILE A 360 -4.18 6.70 12.70
CA ILE A 360 -3.29 7.85 12.96
C ILE A 360 -2.84 7.91 14.42
N ALA A 361 -3.76 7.73 15.38
CA ALA A 361 -3.45 7.74 16.80
C ALA A 361 -2.49 6.59 17.21
N HIS A 362 -2.50 5.49 16.48
CA HIS A 362 -1.62 4.34 16.69
C HIS A 362 -0.38 4.35 15.79
N MET A 363 -0.08 5.46 15.10
CA MET A 363 1.04 5.58 14.15
C MET A 363 1.03 4.50 13.05
N ARG A 364 -0.15 3.96 12.71
CA ARG A 364 -0.32 3.07 11.55
C ARG A 364 -0.44 3.93 10.29
N LEU A 365 0.17 3.49 9.18
CA LEU A 365 0.14 4.23 7.91
C LEU A 365 -1.30 4.53 7.46
N ALA A 366 -1.50 5.70 6.86
CA ALA A 366 -2.77 6.05 6.22
C ALA A 366 -2.92 5.25 4.91
N ARG A 367 -4.17 4.97 4.55
CA ARG A 367 -4.52 4.40 3.25
C ARG A 367 -4.62 5.51 2.22
N GLU A 368 -4.43 5.09 0.97
CA GLU A 368 -4.90 5.85 -0.16
C GLU A 368 -6.42 6.11 -0.03
N GLY A 369 -6.83 7.36 -0.23
CA GLY A 369 -8.22 7.79 -0.07
C GLY A 369 -8.62 8.25 1.33
N ASP A 370 -7.82 7.99 2.38
CA ASP A 370 -8.19 8.41 3.75
C ASP A 370 -8.35 9.93 3.86
N PHE A 371 -7.43 10.69 3.23
CA PHE A 371 -7.51 12.15 3.18
C PHE A 371 -8.84 12.61 2.57
N GLU A 372 -9.23 12.03 1.43
CA GLU A 372 -10.46 12.36 0.72
C GLU A 372 -11.71 12.02 1.55
N VAL A 373 -11.68 10.92 2.31
CA VAL A 373 -12.75 10.55 3.23
C VAL A 373 -12.87 11.58 4.34
N VAL A 374 -11.76 11.92 5.02
CA VAL A 374 -11.76 12.93 6.10
C VAL A 374 -12.25 14.28 5.56
N ARG A 375 -11.73 14.74 4.42
CA ARG A 375 -12.15 15.99 3.78
C ARG A 375 -13.61 15.98 3.34
N ARG A 376 -14.14 14.83 2.90
CA ARG A 376 -15.58 14.67 2.60
C ARG A 376 -16.41 14.79 3.87
N CYS A 377 -16.03 14.11 4.94
CA CYS A 377 -16.67 14.19 6.25
C CYS A 377 -16.67 15.62 6.79
N HIS A 378 -15.53 16.31 6.73
CA HIS A 378 -15.38 17.69 7.18
C HIS A 378 -16.23 18.67 6.34
N ARG A 379 -16.26 18.52 5.01
CA ARG A 379 -17.16 19.34 4.16
C ARG A 379 -18.64 19.08 4.44
N ARG A 380 -19.04 17.83 4.73
CA ARG A 380 -20.43 17.52 5.14
C ARG A 380 -20.76 18.24 6.45
N TRP A 381 -19.84 18.21 7.41
CA TRP A 381 -19.97 18.91 8.68
C TRP A 381 -20.16 20.42 8.50
N LEU A 382 -19.26 21.08 7.76
CA LEU A 382 -19.34 22.52 7.48
C LEU A 382 -20.66 22.91 6.79
N ARG A 383 -21.17 22.05 5.89
CA ARG A 383 -22.45 22.29 5.20
C ARG A 383 -23.65 22.15 6.13
N ALA A 384 -23.63 21.19 7.06
CA ALA A 384 -24.70 21.04 8.04
C ALA A 384 -24.79 22.28 8.92
N ARG A 385 -23.63 22.76 9.42
CA ARG A 385 -23.55 23.99 10.22
C ARG A 385 -24.01 25.24 9.49
N ALA A 386 -23.65 25.39 8.21
CA ALA A 386 -24.08 26.53 7.42
C ALA A 386 -25.61 26.60 7.26
N ARG A 387 -26.32 25.45 7.33
CA ARG A 387 -27.79 25.43 7.29
C ARG A 387 -28.42 25.94 8.58
N GLU A 388 -27.80 25.68 9.74
CA GLU A 388 -28.29 26.18 11.03
C GLU A 388 -28.18 27.69 11.16
N CYS A 389 -27.11 28.30 10.63
CA CYS A 389 -26.94 29.76 10.70
C CYS A 389 -27.79 30.55 9.68
N GLY A 390 -28.37 29.86 8.69
CA GLY A 390 -29.17 30.47 7.61
C GLY A 390 -30.68 30.50 7.89
N THR A 391 -31.12 29.91 9.00
CA THR A 391 -32.49 29.91 9.52
C THR A 391 -32.55 30.72 10.79
#